data_AF-A0A2U3QA48-F1
#
_entry.id   AF-A0A2U3QA48-F1
#
_cell.length_a   1.000
_cell.length_b   1.000
_cell.length_c   1.000
_cell.angle_alpha   90.00
_cell.angle_beta   90.00
_cell.angle_gamma   90.00
#
_symmetry.space_group_name_H-M   'P 1'
#
loop_
_entity.id
_entity.type
_entity.pdbx_description
1 polymer ?
#
loop_
_entity_poly.entity_id
_entity_poly.type
_entity_poly.pdbx_seq_one_letter_code
_entity_poly.pdbx_strand_id
1 'polypeptide(L)'
;MKTNRWNTVSLARLVRAGELTAVWVPDEGHEAMRDLVRARSAAVEGLRVHWQQVSAFMLMQGRTYPRKKSWTMRYLRRLREEQLDDLAHQIARSSSRRQGRVDRLKRTIEEFVSGWSLGPIVRALQT
;
A
#
# COMPACT_ATOMS: atom_id res chain seq x y z
N MET A 1 11.84 0.46 -18.13
CA MET A 1 10.89 0.97 -19.16
C MET A 1 10.59 -0.15 -20.14
N LYS A 2 9.31 -0.47 -20.38
CA LYS A 2 8.89 -1.59 -21.23
C LYS A 2 8.21 -1.06 -22.50
N THR A 3 8.97 -0.36 -23.33
CA THR A 3 8.57 -0.04 -24.70
C THR A 3 9.75 -0.39 -25.60
N ASN A 4 9.68 -1.55 -26.21
CA ASN A 4 10.64 -2.01 -27.20
C ASN A 4 10.40 -1.22 -28.51
N ARG A 5 11.45 -0.66 -29.13
CA ARG A 5 11.42 0.05 -30.43
C ARG A 5 10.68 -0.72 -31.54
N TRP A 6 10.78 -2.05 -31.54
CA TRP A 6 10.09 -2.94 -32.48
C TRP A 6 8.57 -2.94 -32.30
N ASN A 7 8.07 -2.83 -31.06
CA ASN A 7 6.63 -2.70 -30.79
C ASN A 7 6.08 -1.38 -31.35
N THR A 8 6.83 -0.29 -31.23
CA THR A 8 6.40 1.02 -31.75
C THR A 8 6.24 1.00 -33.27
N VAL A 9 7.16 0.34 -33.99
CA VAL A 9 7.09 0.23 -35.46
C VAL A 9 5.89 -0.62 -35.90
N SER A 10 5.63 -1.74 -35.23
CA SER A 10 4.45 -2.57 -35.54
C SER A 10 3.14 -1.85 -35.25
N LEU A 11 3.04 -1.13 -34.12
CA LEU A 11 1.87 -0.31 -33.80
C LEU A 11 1.63 0.78 -34.85
N ALA A 12 2.67 1.49 -35.29
CA ALA A 12 2.53 2.52 -36.31
C ALA A 12 2.02 1.96 -37.65
N ARG A 13 2.41 0.73 -38.03
CA ARG A 13 1.89 0.05 -39.23
C ARG A 13 0.40 -0.28 -39.09
N LEU A 14 -0.02 -0.82 -37.95
CA LEU A 14 -1.42 -1.14 -37.68
C LEU A 14 -2.29 0.13 -37.62
N VAL A 15 -1.79 1.22 -37.03
CA VAL A 15 -2.45 2.54 -37.07
C VAL A 15 -2.70 2.96 -38.52
N ARG A 16 -1.67 2.89 -39.37
CA ARG A 16 -1.77 3.30 -40.79
C ARG A 16 -2.72 2.41 -41.58
N ALA A 17 -2.79 1.12 -41.27
CA ALA A 17 -3.70 0.18 -41.91
C ALA A 17 -5.16 0.34 -41.43
N GLY A 18 -5.42 1.17 -40.41
CA GLY A 18 -6.74 1.30 -39.81
C GLY A 18 -7.18 0.07 -39.01
N GLU A 19 -6.25 -0.84 -38.73
CA GLU A 19 -6.52 -2.12 -38.04
C GLU A 19 -6.53 -1.99 -36.52
N LEU A 20 -6.25 -0.79 -35.98
CA LEU A 20 -6.34 -0.54 -34.54
C LEU A 20 -7.72 -0.03 -34.14
N THR A 21 -8.31 -0.71 -33.16
CA THR A 21 -9.45 -0.20 -32.42
C THR A 21 -8.95 0.71 -31.31
N ALA A 22 -9.46 1.95 -31.25
CA ALA A 22 -9.14 2.87 -30.16
C ALA A 22 -9.66 2.29 -28.84
N VAL A 23 -8.75 2.16 -27.86
CA VAL A 23 -9.09 1.78 -26.49
C VAL A 23 -8.92 2.99 -25.59
N TRP A 24 -9.70 3.03 -24.52
CA TRP A 24 -9.54 4.07 -23.51
C TRP A 24 -8.15 3.96 -22.86
N VAL A 25 -7.39 5.06 -22.92
CA VAL A 25 -6.09 5.17 -22.27
C VAL A 25 -6.23 6.10 -21.06
N PRO A 26 -5.88 5.64 -19.85
CA PRO A 26 -5.89 6.48 -18.68
C PRO A 26 -4.95 7.68 -18.83
N ASP A 27 -5.43 8.88 -18.50
CA ASP A 27 -4.57 10.06 -18.41
C ASP A 27 -3.67 10.03 -17.16
N GLU A 28 -2.85 11.06 -17.01
CA GLU A 28 -1.93 11.22 -15.88
C GLU A 28 -2.62 11.17 -14.51
N GLY A 29 -3.82 11.74 -14.38
CA GLY A 29 -4.58 11.69 -13.13
C GLY A 29 -5.03 10.27 -12.78
N HIS A 30 -5.40 9.47 -13.78
CA HIS A 30 -5.75 8.05 -13.58
C HIS A 30 -4.54 7.16 -13.27
N GLU A 31 -3.37 7.43 -13.87
CA GLU A 31 -2.12 6.75 -13.51
C GLU A 31 -1.70 7.10 -12.07
N ALA A 32 -1.77 8.38 -11.70
CA ALA A 32 -1.43 8.85 -10.35
C ALA A 32 -2.29 8.17 -9.28
N MET A 33 -3.61 8.07 -9.48
CA MET A 33 -4.48 7.34 -8.57
C MET A 33 -4.10 5.85 -8.47
N ARG A 34 -3.83 5.18 -9.60
CA ARG A 34 -3.42 3.77 -9.59
C ARG A 34 -2.12 3.57 -8.83
N ASP A 35 -1.15 4.44 -9.00
CA ASP A 35 0.13 4.35 -8.31
C ASP A 35 -0.02 4.61 -6.81
N LEU A 36 -0.88 5.55 -6.39
CA LEU A 36 -1.23 5.73 -4.98
C LEU A 36 -1.88 4.48 -4.37
N VAL A 37 -2.84 3.87 -5.07
CA VAL A 37 -3.51 2.63 -4.62
C VAL A 37 -2.52 1.48 -4.54
N ARG A 38 -1.66 1.29 -5.54
CA ARG A 38 -0.59 0.28 -5.53
C ARG A 38 0.38 0.50 -4.39
N ALA A 39 0.81 1.74 -4.16
CA ALA A 39 1.70 2.11 -3.07
C ALA A 39 1.08 1.80 -1.70
N ARG A 40 -0.23 2.06 -1.53
CA ARG A 40 -0.98 1.71 -0.32
C ARG A 40 -1.01 0.19 -0.13
N SER A 41 -1.36 -0.57 -1.16
CA SER A 41 -1.40 -2.04 -1.08
C SER A 41 -0.03 -2.62 -0.71
N ALA A 42 1.05 -2.12 -1.31
CA ALA A 42 2.41 -2.52 -0.95
C ALA A 42 2.77 -2.15 0.49
N ALA A 43 2.34 -0.98 0.99
CA ALA A 43 2.58 -0.57 2.37
C ALA A 43 1.81 -1.42 3.39
N VAL A 44 0.55 -1.79 3.07
CA VAL A 44 -0.26 -2.70 3.89
C VAL A 44 0.38 -4.08 3.96
N GLU A 45 0.83 -4.61 2.82
CA GLU A 45 1.52 -5.89 2.78
C GLU A 45 2.82 -5.85 3.59
N GLY A 46 3.63 -4.80 3.41
CA GLY A 46 4.86 -4.62 4.18
C GLY A 46 4.63 -4.48 5.69
N LEU A 47 3.50 -3.90 6.11
CA LEU A 47 3.09 -3.86 7.52
C LEU A 47 2.72 -5.25 8.04
N ARG A 48 1.94 -6.02 7.25
CA ARG A 48 1.53 -7.39 7.59
C ARG A 48 2.75 -8.31 7.77
N VAL A 49 3.66 -8.31 6.80
CA VAL A 49 4.91 -9.10 6.84
C VAL A 49 5.74 -8.70 8.06
N HIS A 50 5.86 -7.41 8.35
CA HIS A 50 6.59 -6.95 9.52
C HIS A 50 5.99 -7.51 10.82
N TRP A 51 4.66 -7.47 11.00
CA TRP A 51 4.03 -8.04 12.20
C TRP A 51 4.21 -9.56 12.31
N GLN A 52 4.21 -10.29 11.19
CA GLN A 52 4.52 -11.72 11.19
C GLN A 52 5.95 -11.97 11.68
N GLN A 53 6.94 -11.22 11.16
CA GLN A 53 8.34 -11.32 11.59
C GLN A 53 8.51 -11.03 13.08
N VAL A 54 7.88 -9.97 13.58
CA VAL A 54 7.95 -9.64 15.01
C VAL A 54 7.25 -10.71 15.86
N SER A 55 6.14 -11.28 15.38
CA SER A 55 5.47 -12.38 16.10
C SER A 55 6.38 -13.61 16.21
N ALA A 56 7.02 -14.00 15.12
CA ALA A 56 8.00 -15.08 15.11
C ALA A 56 9.17 -14.79 16.06
N PHE A 57 9.68 -13.56 16.05
CA PHE A 57 10.74 -13.13 16.98
C PHE A 57 10.33 -13.26 18.44
N MET A 58 9.13 -12.80 18.81
CA MET A 58 8.63 -12.89 20.19
C MET A 58 8.45 -14.35 20.64
N LEU A 59 7.96 -15.21 19.74
CA LEU A 59 7.85 -16.65 20.00
C LEU A 59 9.22 -17.28 20.28
N MET A 60 10.26 -16.93 19.52
CA MET A 60 11.63 -17.41 19.75
C MET A 60 12.20 -16.96 21.11
N GLN A 61 11.76 -15.80 21.62
CA GLN A 61 12.14 -15.30 22.95
C GLN A 61 11.29 -15.89 24.09
N GLY A 62 10.43 -16.89 23.81
CA GLY A 62 9.54 -17.49 24.81
C GLY A 62 8.40 -16.57 25.28
N ARG A 63 8.19 -15.43 24.61
CA ARG A 63 7.18 -14.44 24.97
C ARG A 63 5.89 -14.73 24.21
N THR A 64 4.90 -15.30 24.88
CA THR A 64 3.58 -15.56 24.32
C THR A 64 2.58 -14.49 24.74
N TYR A 65 1.71 -14.06 23.82
CA TYR A 65 0.69 -13.06 24.11
C TYR A 65 -0.67 -13.73 24.32
N PRO A 66 -1.28 -13.63 25.52
CA PRO A 66 -2.48 -14.41 25.87
C PRO A 66 -3.79 -13.90 25.25
N ARG A 67 -3.76 -12.87 24.39
CA ARG A 67 -4.98 -12.23 23.86
C ARG A 67 -5.21 -12.46 22.38
N LYS A 68 -6.48 -12.69 22.02
CA LYS A 68 -6.97 -12.96 20.64
C LYS A 68 -6.76 -11.82 19.63
N LYS A 69 -6.63 -10.55 20.06
CA LYS A 69 -6.33 -9.41 19.17
C LYS A 69 -4.86 -9.00 19.31
N SER A 70 -4.01 -9.52 18.42
CA SER A 70 -2.60 -9.13 18.31
C SER A 70 -2.46 -7.78 17.57
N TRP A 71 -1.36 -7.06 17.81
CA TRP A 71 -0.92 -5.89 17.03
C TRP A 71 -1.83 -4.64 17.05
N THR A 72 -2.54 -4.37 18.15
CA THR A 72 -3.25 -3.09 18.36
C THR A 72 -2.32 -1.99 18.89
N MET A 73 -2.75 -0.71 18.84
CA MET A 73 -2.01 0.40 19.47
C MET A 73 -1.71 0.16 20.96
N ARG A 74 -2.61 -0.54 21.65
CA ARG A 74 -2.41 -0.96 23.05
C ARG A 74 -1.27 -1.97 23.20
N TYR A 75 -1.12 -2.88 22.24
CA TYR A 75 0.01 -3.82 22.18
C TYR A 75 1.33 -3.06 21.98
N LEU A 76 1.39 -2.13 21.03
CA LEU A 76 2.59 -1.30 20.79
C LEU A 76 2.92 -0.35 21.95
N ARG A 77 1.91 0.09 22.70
CA ARG A 77 2.11 0.91 23.90
C ARG A 77 2.70 0.07 25.02
N ARG A 78 2.16 -1.13 25.27
CA ARG A 78 2.72 -2.07 26.24
C ARG A 78 4.16 -2.47 25.90
N LEU A 79 4.49 -2.67 24.61
CA LEU A 79 5.86 -2.89 24.15
C LEU A 79 6.83 -1.72 24.42
N ARG A 80 6.32 -0.53 24.75
CA ARG A 80 7.14 0.62 25.18
C ARG A 80 7.15 0.79 26.70
N GLU A 81 6.15 0.25 27.40
CA GLU A 81 5.94 0.45 28.84
C GLU A 81 6.55 -0.65 29.70
N GLU A 82 6.60 -1.91 29.22
CA GLU A 82 7.43 -2.92 29.88
C GLU A 82 8.90 -2.44 29.84
N GLN A 83 9.72 -2.77 30.85
CA GLN A 83 11.17 -2.50 30.89
C GLN A 83 11.89 -3.29 29.80
N LEU A 84 11.55 -2.97 28.57
CA LEU A 84 11.83 -3.70 27.38
C LEU A 84 13.15 -3.20 26.84
N ASP A 85 14.02 -4.17 26.60
CA ASP A 85 15.27 -4.04 25.88
C ASP A 85 15.17 -3.03 24.71
N ASP A 86 16.28 -2.38 24.35
CA ASP A 86 16.33 -1.38 23.27
C ASP A 86 15.66 -1.89 21.96
N LEU A 87 15.74 -3.19 21.73
CA LEU A 87 15.12 -3.89 20.61
C LEU A 87 13.59 -3.76 20.55
N ALA A 88 12.90 -3.81 21.69
CA ALA A 88 11.44 -3.71 21.71
C ALA A 88 10.96 -2.27 21.49
N HIS A 89 11.73 -1.28 21.95
CA HIS A 89 11.55 0.11 21.57
C HIS A 89 11.74 0.31 20.06
N GLN A 90 12.75 -0.32 19.47
CA GLN A 90 13.00 -0.29 18.02
C GLN A 90 11.86 -0.91 17.23
N ILE A 91 11.36 -2.08 17.65
CA ILE A 91 10.21 -2.77 17.07
C ILE A 91 8.98 -1.87 17.09
N ALA A 92 8.60 -1.33 18.26
CA ALA A 92 7.42 -0.49 18.41
C ALA A 92 7.48 0.77 17.53
N ARG A 93 8.66 1.40 17.44
CA ARG A 93 8.91 2.55 16.57
C ARG A 93 8.77 2.19 15.10
N SER A 94 9.33 1.06 14.68
CA SER A 94 9.29 0.60 13.29
C SER A 94 7.87 0.19 12.83
N SER A 95 7.09 -0.43 13.72
CA SER A 95 5.67 -0.74 13.50
C SER A 95 4.85 0.54 13.35
N SER A 96 5.03 1.51 14.27
CA SER A 96 4.31 2.78 14.22
C SER A 96 4.62 3.58 12.95
N ARG A 97 5.88 3.60 12.50
CA ARG A 97 6.28 4.25 11.23
C ARG A 97 5.60 3.62 10.02
N ARG A 98 5.51 2.29 9.97
CA ARG A 98 4.86 1.54 8.87
C ARG A 98 3.36 1.77 8.84
N GLN A 99 2.70 1.69 10.00
CA GLN A 99 1.28 2.04 10.13
C GLN A 99 1.02 3.48 9.67
N GLY A 100 1.83 4.44 10.16
CA GLY A 100 1.71 5.83 9.74
C GLY A 100 1.98 6.06 8.24
N ARG A 101 2.71 5.18 7.54
CA ARG A 101 2.83 5.23 6.07
C ARG A 101 1.54 4.79 5.39
N VAL A 102 0.91 3.72 5.87
CA VAL A 102 -0.40 3.25 5.37
C VAL A 102 -1.46 4.34 5.56
N ASP A 103 -1.51 4.94 6.75
CA ASP A 103 -2.50 5.97 7.08
C ASP A 103 -2.31 7.24 6.23
N ARG A 104 -1.06 7.66 6.01
CA ARG A 104 -0.74 8.79 5.11
C ARG A 104 -1.19 8.51 3.68
N LEU A 105 -0.86 7.33 3.14
CA LEU A 105 -1.29 6.96 1.78
C LEU A 105 -2.81 6.88 1.66
N LYS A 106 -3.50 6.37 2.69
CA LYS A 106 -4.96 6.37 2.74
C LYS A 106 -5.53 7.78 2.66
N ARG A 107 -5.00 8.71 3.47
CA ARG A 107 -5.42 10.11 3.46
C ARG A 107 -5.16 10.77 2.10
N THR A 108 -3.99 10.56 1.52
CA THR A 108 -3.67 11.10 0.18
C THR A 108 -4.63 10.57 -0.89
N ILE A 109 -5.04 9.30 -0.82
CA ILE A 109 -6.08 8.75 -1.71
C ILE A 109 -7.43 9.44 -1.47
N GLU A 110 -7.86 9.58 -0.22
CA GLU A 110 -9.12 10.23 0.14
C GLU A 110 -9.16 11.69 -0.36
N GLU A 111 -8.06 12.44 -0.21
CA GLU A 111 -7.90 13.80 -0.73
C GLU A 111 -7.94 13.82 -2.26
N PHE A 112 -7.20 12.94 -2.94
CA PHE A 112 -7.12 12.91 -4.39
C PHE A 112 -8.47 12.54 -5.06
N VAL A 113 -9.25 11.64 -4.44
CA VAL A 113 -10.61 11.25 -4.92
C VAL A 113 -11.55 12.46 -5.04
N SER A 114 -11.35 13.52 -4.24
CA SER A 114 -12.22 14.71 -4.28
C SER A 114 -12.13 15.48 -5.60
N GLY A 115 -10.94 15.56 -6.20
CA GLY A 115 -10.68 16.28 -7.46
C GLY A 115 -10.51 15.38 -8.69
N TRP A 116 -10.57 14.07 -8.53
CA TRP A 116 -10.38 13.11 -9.62
C TRP A 116 -11.67 12.91 -10.44
N SER A 117 -11.53 12.84 -11.77
CA SER A 117 -12.64 12.72 -12.72
C SER A 117 -13.53 11.50 -12.49
N LEU A 118 -12.95 10.37 -12.05
CA LEU A 118 -13.70 9.15 -11.70
C LEU A 118 -14.18 9.11 -10.23
N GLY A 119 -13.91 10.16 -9.45
CA GLY A 119 -14.35 10.28 -8.05
C GLY A 119 -15.85 10.01 -7.83
N PRO A 120 -16.77 10.54 -8.66
CA PRO A 120 -18.20 10.23 -8.57
C PRO A 120 -18.52 8.74 -8.73
N ILE A 121 -17.84 8.06 -9.66
CA ILE A 121 -18.04 6.61 -9.92
C ILE A 121 -17.58 5.80 -8.71
N VAL A 122 -16.41 6.12 -8.16
CA VAL A 122 -15.89 5.45 -6.96
C VAL A 122 -16.88 5.57 -5.80
N ARG A 123 -17.45 6.77 -5.57
CA ARG A 123 -18.45 6.99 -4.53
C ARG A 123 -19.72 6.17 -4.77
N ALA A 124 -20.20 6.06 -6.01
CA ALA A 124 -21.35 5.23 -6.36
C ALA A 124 -21.12 3.72 -6.14
N LEU A 125 -19.88 3.25 -6.29
CA LEU A 125 -19.50 1.85 -6.07
C LEU A 125 -19.23 1.50 -4.60
N GLN A 126 -19.18 2.49 -3.70
CA GLN A 126 -18.96 2.28 -2.26
C GLN A 126 -20.26 2.03 -1.47
N THR A 127 -21.40 2.05 -2.15
CA THR A 127 -22.74 1.73 -1.61
C THR A 127 -22.90 0.24 -1.35
#